data_AF-A0A353LX24-F1
#
_entry.id   AF-A0A353LX24-F1
#
_cell.length_a   1.000
_cell.length_b   1.000
_cell.length_c   1.000
_cell.angle_alpha   90.00
_cell.angle_beta   90.00
_cell.angle_gamma   90.00
#
_symmetry.space_group_name_H-M   'P 1'
#
loop_
_entity.id
_entity.type
_entity.pdbx_description
1 polymer ?
#
loop_
_entity_poly.entity_id
_entity_poly.type
_entity_poly.pdbx_seq_one_letter_code
_entity_poly.pdbx_strand_id
1 'polypeptide(L)'
;MELFHAFLYVNGGDFLDEDLNVTFNSPQGVEALELMIGMLNDGSALLIDGYENEAFGDNMIAMYIGSSAGMPHVENSVGDKFH
;
A
#
# COMPACT_ATOMS: atom_id res chain seq x y z
N MET A 1 5.66 -5.91 3.78
CA MET A 1 5.60 -5.67 5.24
C MET A 1 5.08 -4.26 5.52
N GLU A 2 5.73 -3.21 5.02
CA GLU A 2 5.32 -1.79 5.20
C GLU A 2 3.83 -1.52 4.90
N LEU A 3 3.29 -2.06 3.79
CA LEU A 3 1.92 -1.77 3.37
C LEU A 3 0.87 -2.19 4.39
N PHE A 4 0.94 -3.42 4.90
CA PHE A 4 -0.02 -3.92 5.88
C PHE A 4 -0.04 -3.09 7.16
N HIS A 5 1.12 -2.55 7.57
CA HIS A 5 1.23 -1.74 8.79
C HIS A 5 0.41 -0.44 8.66
N ALA A 6 0.43 0.18 7.48
CA ALA A 6 -0.35 1.40 7.23
C ALA A 6 -1.86 1.15 7.35
N PHE A 7 -2.35 0.05 6.76
CA PHE A 7 -3.76 -0.34 6.87
C PHE A 7 -4.14 -0.72 8.30
N LEU A 8 -3.27 -1.45 9.02
CA LEU A 8 -3.49 -1.81 10.42
C LEU A 8 -3.64 -0.57 11.29
N TYR A 9 -2.74 0.41 11.19
CA TYR A 9 -2.77 1.62 12.01
C TYR A 9 -3.95 2.54 11.68
N VAL A 10 -4.29 2.71 10.40
CA VAL A 10 -5.48 3.50 10.00
C VAL A 10 -6.76 2.82 10.50
N ASN A 11 -6.77 1.49 10.60
CA ASN A 11 -7.87 0.74 11.19
C ASN A 11 -7.83 0.67 12.74
N GLY A 12 -6.92 1.43 13.38
CA GLY A 12 -6.81 1.51 14.84
C GLY A 12 -6.24 0.27 15.51
N GLY A 13 -5.62 -0.64 14.75
CA GLY A 13 -4.85 -1.76 15.30
C GLY A 13 -3.38 -1.40 15.55
N ASP A 14 -2.65 -2.30 16.19
CA ASP A 14 -1.20 -2.18 16.41
C ASP A 14 -0.55 -3.57 16.39
N PHE A 15 0.77 -3.63 16.23
CA PHE A 15 1.56 -4.86 16.31
C PHE A 15 1.66 -5.41 17.72
N LEU A 16 1.80 -4.50 18.69
CA LEU A 16 1.95 -4.81 20.10
C LEU A 16 1.04 -3.91 20.94
N ASP A 17 0.55 -4.43 22.05
CA ASP A 17 -0.07 -3.60 23.10
C ASP A 17 0.98 -2.98 24.04
N GLU A 18 0.53 -2.23 25.04
CA GLU A 18 1.39 -1.58 26.04
C GLU A 18 2.25 -2.57 26.84
N ASP A 19 1.80 -3.83 26.95
CA ASP A 19 2.47 -4.93 27.66
C ASP A 19 3.35 -5.78 26.73
N LEU A 20 3.51 -5.38 25.46
CA LEU A 20 4.27 -6.08 24.42
C LEU A 20 3.66 -7.44 24.01
N ASN A 21 2.36 -7.65 24.22
CA ASN A 21 1.66 -8.78 23.63
C ASN A 21 1.41 -8.54 22.15
N VAL A 22 1.45 -9.60 21.35
CA VAL A 22 1.17 -9.54 19.91
C VAL A 22 -0.32 -9.26 19.66
N THR A 23 -0.61 -8.20 18.90
CA THR A 23 -1.99 -7.74 18.61
C THR A 23 -2.32 -7.55 17.13
N PHE A 24 -1.39 -7.77 16.20
CA PHE A 24 -1.67 -7.60 14.76
C PHE A 24 -2.75 -8.55 14.23
N ASN A 25 -3.07 -9.62 14.97
CA ASN A 25 -4.11 -10.61 14.66
C ASN A 25 -5.43 -10.34 15.41
N SER A 26 -5.58 -9.16 16.00
CA SER A 26 -6.83 -8.65 16.56
C SER A 26 -7.93 -8.53 15.48
N PRO A 27 -9.20 -8.31 15.87
CA PRO A 27 -10.27 -8.04 14.90
C PRO A 27 -9.93 -6.93 13.89
N GLN A 28 -9.26 -5.88 14.34
CA GLN A 28 -8.81 -4.77 13.50
C GLN A 28 -7.78 -5.22 12.45
N GLY A 29 -6.87 -6.13 12.83
CA GLY A 29 -5.90 -6.69 11.91
C GLY A 29 -6.50 -7.65 10.88
N VAL A 30 -7.52 -8.40 11.27
CA VAL A 30 -8.31 -9.23 10.34
C VAL A 30 -9.03 -8.33 9.33
N GLU A 31 -9.75 -7.31 9.81
CA GLU A 31 -10.47 -6.36 8.95
C GLU A 31 -9.53 -5.61 7.98
N ALA A 32 -8.34 -5.20 8.45
CA ALA A 32 -7.34 -4.56 7.60
C ALA A 32 -6.87 -5.50 6.47
N LEU A 33 -6.66 -6.79 6.77
CA LEU A 33 -6.27 -7.78 5.77
C LEU A 33 -7.42 -8.10 4.81
N GLU A 34 -8.65 -8.20 5.31
CA GLU A 34 -9.85 -8.40 4.50
C GLU A 34 -10.09 -7.26 3.53
N LEU A 35 -9.86 -6.00 3.95
CA LEU A 35 -9.91 -4.84 3.06
C LEU A 35 -8.87 -4.96 1.94
N MET A 36 -7.62 -5.26 2.28
CA MET A 36 -6.55 -5.42 1.28
C MET A 36 -6.88 -6.53 0.26
N ILE A 37 -7.40 -7.67 0.73
CA ILE A 37 -7.84 -8.77 -0.14
C ILE A 37 -9.06 -8.36 -0.98
N GLY A 38 -10.00 -7.62 -0.40
CA GLY A 38 -11.17 -7.07 -1.08
C GLY A 38 -10.78 -6.22 -2.28
N MET A 39 -9.82 -5.31 -2.09
CA MET A 39 -9.31 -4.44 -3.16
C MET A 39 -8.62 -5.21 -4.30
N LEU A 40 -7.98 -6.34 -4.00
CA LEU A 40 -7.43 -7.23 -5.03
C LEU A 40 -8.53 -7.98 -5.78
N ASN A 41 -9.56 -8.44 -5.08
CA ASN A 41 -10.64 -9.23 -5.66
C ASN A 41 -11.58 -8.38 -6.53
N ASP A 42 -11.84 -7.12 -6.16
CA ASP A 42 -12.68 -6.21 -6.93
C ASP A 42 -11.92 -5.46 -8.05
N GLY A 43 -10.60 -5.64 -8.11
CA GLY A 43 -9.72 -5.05 -9.12
C GLY A 43 -9.40 -3.57 -8.89
N SER A 44 -9.74 -3.02 -7.71
CA SER A 44 -9.37 -1.65 -7.34
C SER A 44 -7.90 -1.48 -6.93
N ALA A 45 -7.21 -2.59 -6.63
CA ALA A 45 -5.77 -2.63 -6.40
C ALA A 45 -5.08 -3.72 -7.22
N LEU A 46 -3.80 -3.49 -7.52
CA LEU A 46 -2.90 -4.46 -8.11
C LEU A 46 -1.73 -4.69 -7.16
N LEU A 47 -1.34 -5.95 -6.96
CA LEU A 47 -0.05 -6.29 -6.39
C LEU A 47 0.95 -6.39 -7.55
N ILE A 48 1.78 -5.36 -7.71
CA ILE A 48 2.77 -5.28 -8.78
C ILE A 48 4.14 -5.63 -8.20
N ASP A 49 4.85 -6.54 -8.87
CA ASP A 49 6.25 -6.85 -8.57
C ASP A 49 7.16 -5.94 -9.42
N GLY A 50 8.30 -5.51 -8.88
CA GLY A 50 9.19 -4.54 -9.53
C GLY A 50 8.94 -3.08 -9.13
N TYR A 51 9.36 -2.12 -9.96
CA TYR A 51 9.22 -0.69 -9.64
C TYR A 51 7.87 -0.14 -10.14
N GLU A 52 7.08 0.41 -9.21
CA GLU A 52 5.72 0.88 -9.42
C GLU A 52 5.63 2.17 -10.28
N ASN A 53 6.77 2.85 -10.46
CA ASN A 53 6.88 4.07 -11.27
C ASN A 53 6.60 3.83 -12.76
N GLU A 54 6.94 2.66 -13.30
CA GLU A 54 6.64 2.29 -14.69
C GLU A 54 5.14 2.05 -14.89
N ALA A 55 4.49 1.29 -14.01
CA ALA A 55 3.05 1.03 -14.07
C ALA A 55 2.21 2.32 -13.89
N PHE A 56 2.66 3.22 -13.02
CA PHE A 56 2.05 4.54 -12.88
C PHE A 56 2.25 5.40 -14.14
N GLY A 57 3.49 5.43 -14.67
CA GLY A 57 3.81 6.15 -15.92
C GLY A 57 3.08 5.60 -17.14
N ASP A 58 2.73 4.32 -17.17
CA ASP A 58 1.99 3.68 -18.27
C ASP A 58 0.46 3.75 -18.09
N ASN A 59 -0.03 4.53 -17.12
CA ASN A 59 -1.45 4.71 -16.79
C ASN A 59 -2.18 3.42 -16.39
N MET A 60 -1.45 2.41 -15.93
CA MET A 60 -2.04 1.15 -15.46
C MET A 60 -2.61 1.28 -14.05
N ILE A 61 -2.09 2.20 -13.25
CA ILE A 61 -2.54 2.52 -11.89
C ILE A 61 -2.66 4.02 -11.71
N ALA A 62 -3.67 4.45 -10.95
CA ALA A 62 -3.91 5.87 -10.67
C ALA A 62 -3.19 6.38 -9.42
N MET A 63 -2.75 5.48 -8.55
CA MET A 63 -2.04 5.76 -7.30
C MET A 63 -1.17 4.56 -6.94
N TYR A 64 -0.07 4.79 -6.23
CA TYR A 64 0.72 3.73 -5.60
C TYR A 64 1.18 4.20 -4.21
N ILE A 65 1.38 3.26 -3.29
CA ILE A 65 1.87 3.56 -1.93
C ILE A 65 3.36 3.24 -1.90
N GLY A 66 4.20 4.26 -1.75
CA GLY A 66 5.65 4.11 -1.70
C GLY A 66 6.32 5.14 -0.78
N SER A 67 7.62 4.96 -0.57
CA SER A 67 8.43 5.88 0.25
C SER A 67 8.78 7.16 -0.52
N SER A 68 8.93 8.28 0.20
CA SER A 68 9.38 9.55 -0.37
C SER A 68 10.76 9.47 -1.06
N ALA A 69 11.59 8.48 -0.70
CA ALA A 69 12.87 8.21 -1.37
C ALA A 69 12.70 7.82 -2.86
N GLY A 70 11.51 7.37 -3.26
CA GLY A 70 11.19 7.03 -4.65
C GLY A 70 10.81 8.23 -5.54
N MET A 71 10.58 9.42 -4.97
CA MET A 71 10.09 10.59 -5.72
C MET A 71 10.92 10.95 -6.97
N PRO A 72 12.27 10.97 -6.93
CA PRO A 72 13.07 11.27 -8.12
C PRO A 72 12.87 10.27 -9.28
N HIS A 73 12.49 9.02 -8.97
CA HIS A 73 12.21 8.01 -10.00
C HIS A 73 10.82 8.19 -10.62
N VAL A 74 9.86 8.76 -9.89
CA VAL A 74 8.52 9.08 -10.39
C VAL A 74 8.58 10.24 -11.38
N GLU A 75 9.26 11.33 -11.02
CA GLU A 75 9.38 12.52 -11.88
C GLU A 75 9.94 12.16 -13.26
N ASN A 76 10.94 11.28 -13.30
CA ASN A 76 11.50 10.77 -14.56
C ASN A 76 10.54 9.88 -15.36
N SER A 77 9.63 9.16 -14.69
CA SER A 77 8.66 8.26 -15.35
C SER A 77 7.43 8.98 -15.91
N VAL A 78 7.11 10.20 -15.42
CA VAL A 78 5.91 10.97 -15.81
C VAL A 78 6.19 12.20 -16.67
N GLY A 79 7.46 12.57 -16.87
CA GLY A 79 7.89 13.86 -17.40
C GLY A 79 7.15 14.37 -18.66
N ASP A 80 6.98 13.52 -19.68
CA ASP A 80 6.32 13.90 -20.95
C ASP A 80 4.98 13.17 -21.17
N LYS A 81 4.36 12.62 -20.12
CA LYS A 81 3.17 11.76 -20.29
C LYS A 81 1.84 12.40 -19.90
N PHE A 82 1.87 13.55 -19.23
CA PHE A 82 0.69 14.32 -18.86
C PHE A 82 0.85 15.77 -19.34
N HIS A 83 0.34 16.06 -20.54
CA HIS A 83 0.22 17.41 -21.11
C HIS A 83 -1.25 17.83 -21.18
#